data_AF-A0AAV5S6Q2-F1
#
_entry.id   AF-A0AAV5S6Q2-F1
#
_cell.length_a   1.000
_cell.length_b   1.000
_cell.length_c   1.000
_cell.angle_alpha   90.00
_cell.angle_beta   90.00
_cell.angle_gamma   90.00
#
_symmetry.space_group_name_H-M   'P 1'
#
loop_
_entity.id
_entity.type
_entity.pdbx_description
1 polymer ?
#
loop_
_entity_poly.entity_id
_entity_poly.type
_entity_poly.pdbx_seq_one_letter_code
_entity_poly.pdbx_strand_id
1 'polypeptide(L)'
;MSTRSSRSSTQGGGVGAGAATPPRSAAAAAPATSAYYQEPPVVIEVGEKEKMKIIEATLEDEIQAYKQDMQNRDPMRINRDLKVGFNEIFAEPDVTLHSIDCVWMNSYKVFELTKLWWYRFLSVICGLPIAICMGCCFACFSFNIIWCFQPCVRAFRINMLFIKQLWAYTVHVFLRPLTLACGGCFSTIRIHQSSGEYKEESFIV
;
A
#
# COMPACT_ATOMS: atom_id res chain seq x y z
N MET A 1 32.29 58.14 -13.31
CA MET A 1 33.01 58.08 -12.02
C MET A 1 33.07 56.62 -11.58
N SER A 2 34.30 56.09 -11.47
CA SER A 2 34.81 54.80 -10.93
C SER A 2 33.86 53.58 -10.82
N THR A 3 34.01 52.49 -11.58
CA THR A 3 35.05 51.42 -11.64
C THR A 3 35.09 50.40 -10.50
N ARG A 4 35.02 49.11 -10.90
CA ARG A 4 35.70 47.90 -10.34
C ARG A 4 35.17 47.38 -8.99
N SER A 5 35.21 46.08 -8.64
CA SER A 5 36.03 44.97 -9.15
C SER A 5 35.42 43.62 -8.74
N SER A 6 35.43 42.68 -9.68
CA SER A 6 35.39 41.23 -9.46
C SER A 6 36.58 40.74 -8.61
N ARG A 7 36.41 39.59 -7.93
CA ARG A 7 37.49 38.60 -7.75
C ARG A 7 36.93 37.19 -7.50
N SER A 8 37.49 36.28 -8.29
CA SER A 8 37.37 34.83 -8.34
C SER A 8 38.35 34.14 -7.38
N SER A 9 38.44 32.80 -7.51
CA SER A 9 39.56 31.88 -7.19
C SER A 9 39.64 31.39 -5.72
N THR A 10 39.89 30.13 -5.31
CA THR A 10 40.51 28.90 -5.88
C THR A 10 40.38 27.79 -4.79
N GLN A 11 39.82 26.60 -5.04
CA GLN A 11 40.47 25.26 -5.27
C GLN A 11 40.97 24.48 -4.01
N GLY A 12 40.72 23.15 -4.03
CA GLY A 12 41.42 22.08 -3.28
C GLY A 12 40.45 21.21 -2.46
N GLY A 13 40.26 19.89 -2.64
CA GLY A 13 41.05 18.83 -3.29
C GLY A 13 41.71 17.93 -2.23
N GLY A 14 41.22 16.70 -2.01
CA GLY A 14 41.92 15.70 -1.18
C GLY A 14 41.09 14.47 -0.78
N VAL A 15 41.51 13.30 -1.29
CA VAL A 15 40.94 11.94 -1.14
C VAL A 15 41.75 11.15 -0.10
N GLY A 16 41.16 10.18 0.61
CA GLY A 16 41.92 9.17 1.36
C GLY A 16 41.07 8.11 2.09
N ALA A 17 41.18 6.85 1.67
CA ALA A 17 40.47 5.67 2.16
C ALA A 17 41.22 4.90 3.26
N GLY A 18 40.55 4.02 4.01
CA GLY A 18 41.19 2.99 4.85
C GLY A 18 40.23 2.18 5.73
N ALA A 19 40.06 0.90 5.40
CA ALA A 19 39.24 -0.10 6.11
C ALA A 19 40.06 -0.92 7.12
N ALA A 20 39.46 -1.41 8.22
CA ALA A 20 39.88 -2.64 8.92
C ALA A 20 38.90 -3.09 10.05
N THR A 21 38.50 -4.36 10.02
CA THR A 21 38.03 -5.25 11.12
C THR A 21 38.70 -6.61 10.87
N PRO A 22 38.70 -7.64 11.77
CA PRO A 22 38.63 -7.74 13.24
C PRO A 22 39.81 -8.61 13.80
N PRO A 23 39.74 -9.18 15.04
CA PRO A 23 39.71 -10.65 15.11
C PRO A 23 38.76 -11.24 16.18
N ARG A 24 38.51 -12.55 16.05
CA ARG A 24 37.47 -13.39 16.69
C ARG A 24 38.12 -14.65 17.30
N SER A 25 37.77 -15.07 18.53
CA SER A 25 37.90 -16.45 19.09
C SER A 25 37.62 -16.42 20.61
N ALA A 26 36.92 -17.32 21.31
CA ALA A 26 36.03 -18.42 20.99
C ALA A 26 35.27 -18.85 22.27
N ALA A 27 33.99 -19.22 22.08
CA ALA A 27 33.16 -20.20 22.79
C ALA A 27 33.32 -20.49 24.29
N ALA A 28 32.24 -20.23 25.05
CA ALA A 28 31.75 -21.14 26.08
C ALA A 28 30.24 -21.35 25.86
N ALA A 29 29.85 -22.61 25.66
CA ALA A 29 28.51 -23.05 25.34
C ALA A 29 27.67 -23.29 26.62
N ALA A 30 26.42 -22.82 26.62
CA ALA A 30 25.33 -23.31 27.48
C ALA A 30 23.98 -23.06 26.76
N PRO A 31 22.96 -23.90 26.98
CA PRO A 31 22.07 -24.39 25.93
C PRO A 31 20.93 -23.44 25.53
N ALA A 32 20.45 -23.66 24.30
CA ALA A 32 19.28 -23.03 23.71
C ALA A 32 18.01 -23.29 24.54
N THR A 33 17.65 -22.32 25.38
CA THR A 33 16.33 -22.25 26.01
C THR A 33 15.46 -21.22 25.30
N SER A 34 14.44 -21.75 24.62
CA SER A 34 13.19 -21.08 24.29
C SER A 34 13.25 -19.84 23.36
N ALA A 35 13.28 -20.11 22.05
CA ALA A 35 12.86 -19.16 21.02
C ALA A 35 11.33 -18.89 21.01
N TYR A 36 10.63 -19.17 22.12
CA TYR A 36 9.19 -18.91 22.31
C TYR A 36 8.90 -17.78 23.31
N TYR A 37 9.93 -17.14 23.85
CA TYR A 37 9.80 -15.87 24.57
C TYR A 37 10.42 -14.75 23.73
N GLN A 38 9.63 -14.20 22.82
CA GLN A 38 9.85 -12.80 22.45
C GLN A 38 9.44 -11.99 23.69
N GLU A 39 10.32 -11.14 24.22
CA GLU A 39 9.90 -10.22 25.29
C GLU A 39 8.67 -9.44 24.81
N PRO A 40 7.64 -9.26 25.68
CA PRO A 40 6.50 -8.42 25.34
C PRO A 40 7.03 -7.04 24.93
N PRO A 41 6.37 -6.34 23.98
CA PRO A 41 6.80 -5.00 23.62
C PRO A 41 6.92 -4.20 24.92
N VAL A 42 8.11 -3.61 25.13
CA VAL A 42 8.32 -2.60 26.18
C VAL A 42 7.14 -1.65 26.04
N VAL A 43 6.24 -1.68 27.03
CA VAL A 43 5.25 -0.63 27.17
C VAL A 43 6.10 0.59 27.48
N ILE A 44 6.49 1.32 26.44
CA ILE A 44 6.79 2.74 26.59
C ILE A 44 5.50 3.22 27.23
N GLU A 45 5.55 3.52 28.53
CA GLU A 45 4.47 4.27 29.16
C GLU A 45 4.46 5.59 28.41
N VAL A 46 3.71 5.60 27.30
CA VAL A 46 3.40 6.78 26.53
C VAL A 46 2.96 7.76 27.59
N GLY A 47 3.79 8.78 27.83
CA GLY A 47 3.59 9.67 28.96
C GLY A 47 2.16 10.16 28.88
N GLU A 48 1.50 10.40 30.01
CA GLU A 48 0.08 10.78 30.04
C GLU A 48 -0.24 11.92 29.05
N LYS A 49 0.74 12.82 28.83
CA LYS A 49 0.72 13.89 27.82
C LYS A 49 0.68 13.40 26.37
N GLU A 50 1.41 12.35 26.05
CA GLU A 50 1.47 11.75 24.71
C GLU A 50 0.25 10.85 24.46
N LYS A 51 -0.29 10.18 25.50
CA LYS A 51 -1.61 9.52 25.43
C LYS A 51 -2.69 10.55 25.16
N MET A 52 -2.66 11.69 25.86
CA MET A 52 -3.65 12.75 25.68
C MET A 52 -3.57 13.36 24.27
N LYS A 53 -2.37 13.53 23.71
CA LYS A 53 -2.19 13.98 22.32
C LYS A 53 -2.69 12.98 21.28
N ILE A 54 -2.47 11.68 21.49
CA ILE A 54 -2.99 10.65 20.59
C ILE A 54 -4.51 10.61 20.65
N ILE A 55 -5.10 10.75 21.84
CA ILE A 55 -6.56 10.83 22.02
C ILE A 55 -7.11 12.08 21.33
N GLU A 56 -6.47 13.24 21.52
CA GLU A 56 -6.86 14.50 20.88
C GLU A 56 -6.78 14.41 19.35
N ALA A 57 -5.69 13.88 18.80
CA ALA A 57 -5.54 13.68 17.36
C ALA A 57 -6.56 12.67 16.79
N THR A 58 -6.83 11.57 17.51
CA THR A 58 -7.83 10.58 17.09
C THR A 58 -9.24 11.17 17.14
N LEU A 59 -9.53 12.02 18.13
CA LEU A 59 -10.80 12.70 18.30
C LEU A 59 -10.98 13.81 17.26
N GLU A 60 -9.92 14.52 16.90
CA GLU A 60 -9.91 15.46 15.78
C GLU A 60 -10.13 14.76 14.45
N ASP A 61 -9.47 13.62 14.20
CA ASP A 61 -9.69 12.81 12.99
C ASP A 61 -11.12 12.25 12.93
N GLU A 62 -11.70 11.85 14.06
CA GLU A 62 -13.09 11.38 14.15
C GLU A 62 -14.09 12.53 13.94
N ILE A 63 -13.83 13.72 14.51
CA ILE A 63 -14.59 14.96 14.24
C ILE A 63 -14.44 15.39 12.78
N GLN A 64 -13.26 15.23 12.18
CA GLN A 64 -12.97 15.58 10.80
C GLN A 64 -13.63 14.59 9.83
N ALA A 65 -13.68 13.30 10.17
CA ALA A 65 -14.45 12.30 9.44
C ALA A 65 -15.96 12.60 9.52
N TYR A 66 -16.44 13.11 10.66
CA TYR A 66 -17.82 13.58 10.82
C TYR A 66 -18.08 14.89 10.06
N LYS A 67 -17.11 15.81 10.03
CA LYS A 67 -17.09 17.00 9.16
C LYS A 67 -16.68 16.61 7.74
N GLN A 68 -17.51 15.81 7.09
CA GLN A 68 -17.44 15.65 5.64
C GLN A 68 -17.32 17.05 5.00
N ASP A 69 -16.23 17.27 4.25
CA ASP A 69 -15.96 18.58 3.65
C ASP A 69 -17.13 18.99 2.74
N MET A 70 -17.95 19.93 3.23
CA MET A 70 -19.12 20.39 2.51
C MET A 70 -18.74 21.14 1.23
N GLN A 71 -17.50 21.62 1.13
CA GLN A 71 -16.98 22.36 -0.02
C GLN A 71 -16.53 21.40 -1.13
N ASN A 72 -15.88 20.29 -0.79
CA ASN A 72 -15.46 19.27 -1.74
C ASN A 72 -16.17 17.93 -1.54
N ARG A 73 -17.32 17.77 -2.21
CA ARG A 73 -18.11 16.54 -2.18
C ARG A 73 -17.54 15.41 -3.06
N ASP A 74 -16.51 15.66 -3.85
CA ASP A 74 -15.85 14.67 -4.72
C ASP A 74 -14.31 14.73 -4.58
N PRO A 75 -13.76 14.36 -3.41
CA PRO A 75 -12.31 14.40 -3.17
C PRO A 75 -11.53 13.43 -4.06
N MET A 76 -12.15 12.31 -4.45
CA MET A 76 -11.52 11.30 -5.31
C MET A 76 -11.64 11.64 -6.80
N ARG A 77 -12.37 12.71 -7.15
CA ARG A 77 -12.63 13.13 -8.53
C ARG A 77 -13.15 11.98 -9.38
N ILE A 78 -14.14 11.26 -8.88
CA ILE A 78 -14.80 10.18 -9.61
C ILE A 78 -15.71 10.72 -10.72
N ASN A 79 -16.23 11.95 -10.57
CA ASN A 79 -17.19 12.55 -11.48
C ASN A 79 -16.52 13.53 -12.46
N ARG A 80 -15.38 13.15 -13.06
CA ARG A 80 -14.64 14.05 -13.96
C ARG A 80 -15.44 14.42 -15.20
N ASP A 81 -16.14 13.43 -15.76
CA ASP A 81 -16.86 13.56 -17.02
C ASP A 81 -18.16 14.38 -16.88
N LEU A 82 -18.62 14.63 -15.66
CA LEU A 82 -19.80 15.47 -15.41
C LEU A 82 -19.47 16.97 -15.40
N LYS A 83 -18.18 17.34 -15.53
CA LYS A 83 -17.73 18.74 -15.58
C LYS A 83 -17.75 19.30 -17.02
N VAL A 84 -18.82 19.04 -17.76
CA VAL A 84 -18.98 19.59 -19.11
C VAL A 84 -19.47 21.04 -19.05
N GLY A 85 -18.75 21.95 -19.69
CA GLY A 85 -19.09 23.37 -19.76
C GLY A 85 -20.02 23.72 -20.92
N PHE A 86 -20.69 24.89 -20.85
CA PHE A 86 -21.51 25.43 -21.95
C PHE A 86 -20.77 25.44 -23.30
N ASN A 87 -19.51 25.89 -23.31
CA ASN A 87 -18.69 25.96 -24.52
C ASN A 87 -18.38 24.58 -25.11
N GLU A 88 -18.32 23.53 -24.30
CA GLU A 88 -18.06 22.16 -24.77
C GLU A 88 -19.30 21.51 -25.38
N ILE A 89 -20.50 22.01 -25.06
CA ILE A 89 -21.78 21.50 -25.57
C ILE A 89 -22.17 22.22 -26.86
N PHE A 90 -22.04 23.55 -26.90
CA PHE A 90 -22.48 24.36 -28.03
C PHE A 90 -21.36 24.66 -29.04
N ALA A 91 -20.10 24.71 -28.59
CA ALA A 91 -18.89 24.78 -29.40
C ALA A 91 -19.01 25.67 -30.67
N GLU A 92 -19.54 26.89 -30.53
CA GLU A 92 -19.64 27.81 -31.67
C GLU A 92 -18.22 28.18 -32.18
N PRO A 93 -17.99 28.15 -33.51
CA PRO A 93 -16.70 28.51 -34.09
C PRO A 93 -16.50 30.04 -34.05
N ASP A 94 -15.53 30.49 -33.25
CA ASP A 94 -15.19 31.90 -32.97
C ASP A 94 -14.94 32.74 -34.25
N VAL A 95 -14.49 32.11 -35.33
CA VAL A 95 -13.85 32.82 -36.45
C VAL A 95 -14.79 33.18 -37.61
N THR A 96 -15.91 32.48 -37.81
CA THR A 96 -16.71 32.62 -39.06
C THR A 96 -18.22 32.72 -38.88
N LEU A 97 -18.80 32.11 -37.84
CA LEU A 97 -20.24 32.01 -37.63
C LEU A 97 -20.55 31.93 -36.12
N HIS A 98 -20.52 33.06 -35.41
CA HIS A 98 -20.92 33.15 -34.00
C HIS A 98 -22.26 33.87 -33.86
N SER A 99 -23.03 33.47 -32.86
CA SER A 99 -24.26 34.14 -32.45
C SER A 99 -23.98 35.53 -31.89
N ILE A 100 -24.97 36.43 -31.92
CA ILE A 100 -24.84 37.79 -31.37
C ILE A 100 -24.38 37.72 -29.90
N ASP A 101 -23.37 38.50 -29.52
CA ASP A 101 -22.73 38.47 -28.17
C ASP A 101 -23.72 38.48 -27.00
N CYS A 102 -24.79 39.26 -27.12
CA CYS A 102 -25.84 39.36 -26.10
C CYS A 102 -26.59 38.02 -25.93
N VAL A 103 -26.90 37.35 -27.04
CA VAL A 103 -27.58 36.05 -27.05
C VAL A 103 -26.65 34.97 -26.51
N TRP A 104 -25.38 34.97 -26.91
CA TRP A 104 -24.37 34.05 -26.40
C TRP A 104 -24.23 34.14 -24.87
N MET A 105 -24.03 35.35 -24.35
CA MET A 105 -23.85 35.60 -22.91
C MET A 105 -25.11 35.28 -22.09
N ASN A 106 -26.30 35.59 -22.62
CA ASN A 106 -27.55 35.28 -21.94
C ASN A 106 -27.81 33.76 -21.93
N SER A 107 -27.52 33.07 -23.03
CA SER A 107 -27.67 31.62 -23.14
C SER A 107 -26.73 30.90 -22.17
N TYR A 108 -25.47 31.36 -22.05
CA TYR A 108 -24.53 30.87 -21.03
C TYR A 108 -25.10 30.99 -19.60
N LYS A 109 -25.61 32.18 -19.24
CA LYS A 109 -26.15 32.43 -17.90
C LYS A 109 -27.38 31.57 -17.60
N VAL A 110 -28.34 31.52 -18.54
CA VAL A 110 -29.56 30.73 -18.36
C VAL A 110 -29.27 29.24 -18.32
N PHE A 111 -28.31 28.75 -19.10
CA PHE A 111 -27.86 27.36 -19.07
C PHE A 111 -27.27 26.97 -17.71
N GLU A 112 -26.30 27.73 -17.20
CA GLU A 112 -25.66 27.42 -15.91
C GLU A 112 -26.64 27.52 -14.74
N LEU A 113 -27.53 28.51 -14.74
CA LEU A 113 -28.57 28.64 -13.73
C LEU A 113 -29.55 27.48 -13.78
N THR A 114 -30.12 27.19 -14.96
CA THR A 114 -31.08 26.09 -15.12
C THR A 114 -30.47 24.76 -14.69
N LYS A 115 -29.23 24.46 -15.10
CA LYS A 115 -28.49 23.26 -14.67
C LYS A 115 -28.38 23.19 -13.14
N LEU A 116 -27.99 24.29 -12.49
CA LEU A 116 -27.83 24.33 -11.03
C LEU A 116 -29.16 24.10 -10.30
N TRP A 117 -30.22 24.80 -10.72
CA TRP A 117 -31.53 24.71 -10.08
C TRP A 117 -32.16 23.33 -10.24
N TRP A 118 -32.09 22.74 -11.44
CA TRP A 118 -32.57 21.38 -11.67
C TRP A 118 -31.74 20.33 -10.95
N TYR A 119 -30.43 20.48 -10.92
CA TYR A 119 -29.59 19.60 -10.11
C TYR A 119 -29.98 19.64 -8.62
N ARG A 120 -30.22 20.84 -8.06
CA ARG A 120 -30.64 21.00 -6.66
C ARG A 120 -32.02 20.40 -6.40
N PHE A 121 -32.98 20.64 -7.28
CA PHE A 121 -34.33 20.09 -7.16
C PHE A 121 -34.32 18.56 -7.18
N LEU A 122 -33.64 17.96 -8.18
CA LEU A 122 -33.48 16.52 -8.28
C LEU A 122 -32.72 15.94 -7.08
N SER A 123 -31.71 16.63 -6.58
CA SER A 123 -30.96 16.19 -5.39
C SER A 123 -31.82 16.15 -4.14
N VAL A 124 -32.78 17.06 -3.97
CA VAL A 124 -33.69 17.05 -2.82
C VAL A 124 -34.70 15.90 -2.94
N ILE A 125 -35.28 15.71 -4.12
CA ILE A 125 -36.30 14.69 -4.33
C ILE A 125 -35.71 13.29 -4.33
N CYS A 126 -34.60 13.09 -5.03
CA CYS A 126 -34.01 11.78 -5.25
C CYS A 126 -32.83 11.48 -4.32
N GLY A 127 -32.10 12.49 -3.83
CA GLY A 127 -30.92 12.26 -3.01
C GLY A 127 -31.23 11.58 -1.68
N LEU A 128 -32.26 12.04 -0.96
CA LEU A 128 -32.66 11.44 0.30
C LEU A 128 -33.17 9.98 0.15
N PRO A 129 -34.09 9.64 -0.77
CA PRO A 129 -34.52 8.26 -0.91
C PRO A 129 -33.41 7.35 -1.42
N ILE A 130 -32.54 7.80 -2.34
CA ILE A 130 -31.40 7.01 -2.79
C ILE A 130 -30.43 6.74 -1.62
N ALA A 131 -30.15 7.73 -0.78
CA ALA A 131 -29.30 7.55 0.40
C ALA A 131 -29.90 6.50 1.36
N ILE A 132 -31.21 6.55 1.60
CA ILE A 132 -31.91 5.55 2.42
C ILE A 132 -31.82 4.16 1.79
N CYS A 133 -32.10 4.02 0.49
CA CYS A 133 -32.01 2.75 -0.21
C CYS A 133 -30.59 2.16 -0.14
N MET A 134 -29.56 2.97 -0.39
CA MET A 134 -28.17 2.54 -0.30
C MET A 134 -27.79 2.15 1.13
N GLY A 135 -28.23 2.91 2.14
CA GLY A 135 -28.04 2.58 3.55
C GLY A 135 -28.68 1.23 3.92
N CYS A 136 -29.91 0.97 3.46
CA CYS A 136 -30.59 -0.31 3.65
C CYS A 136 -29.83 -1.46 2.97
N CYS A 137 -29.38 -1.27 1.71
CA CYS A 137 -28.59 -2.27 1.01
C CYS A 137 -27.29 -2.60 1.77
N PHE A 138 -26.58 -1.59 2.26
CA PHE A 138 -25.36 -1.79 3.03
C PHE A 138 -25.61 -2.46 4.38
N ALA A 139 -26.73 -2.14 5.04
CA ALA A 139 -27.15 -2.80 6.28
C ALA A 139 -27.43 -4.29 6.06
N CYS A 140 -28.19 -4.64 5.00
CA CYS A 140 -28.45 -6.03 4.62
C CYS A 140 -27.18 -6.79 4.26
N PHE A 141 -26.26 -6.16 3.52
CA PHE A 141 -24.97 -6.74 3.17
C PHE A 141 -24.12 -7.02 4.41
N SER A 142 -24.03 -6.06 5.32
CA SER A 142 -23.32 -6.21 6.59
C SER A 142 -23.91 -7.31 7.46
N PHE A 143 -25.24 -7.37 7.52
CA PHE A 143 -25.95 -8.46 8.21
C PHE A 143 -25.58 -9.81 7.60
N ASN A 144 -25.61 -9.95 6.27
CA ASN A 144 -25.27 -11.22 5.61
C ASN A 144 -23.81 -11.62 5.88
N ILE A 145 -22.87 -10.66 5.89
CA ILE A 145 -21.47 -10.93 6.22
C ILE A 145 -21.32 -11.50 7.63
N ILE A 146 -21.93 -10.85 8.62
CA ILE A 146 -21.75 -11.21 10.02
C ILE A 146 -22.48 -12.51 10.36
N TRP A 147 -23.73 -12.63 9.91
CA TRP A 147 -24.61 -13.72 10.34
C TRP A 147 -24.53 -14.96 9.46
N CYS A 148 -24.14 -14.83 8.19
CA CYS A 148 -24.03 -15.96 7.27
C CYS A 148 -22.57 -16.23 6.92
N PHE A 149 -21.86 -15.21 6.43
CA PHE A 149 -20.53 -15.42 5.85
C PHE A 149 -19.46 -15.75 6.89
N GLN A 150 -19.39 -15.03 8.01
CA GLN A 150 -18.43 -15.30 9.09
C GLN A 150 -18.57 -16.72 9.68
N PRO A 151 -19.76 -17.22 10.05
CA PRO A 151 -19.89 -18.60 10.52
C PRO A 151 -19.57 -19.62 9.42
N CYS A 152 -19.95 -19.36 8.17
CA CYS A 152 -19.58 -20.22 7.04
C CYS A 152 -18.05 -20.28 6.84
N VAL A 153 -17.36 -19.13 6.88
CA VAL A 153 -15.89 -19.07 6.78
C VAL A 153 -15.24 -19.79 7.96
N ARG A 154 -15.78 -19.64 9.17
CA ARG A 154 -15.28 -20.35 10.36
C ARG A 154 -15.45 -21.87 10.21
N ALA A 155 -16.60 -22.34 9.76
CA ALA A 155 -16.87 -23.75 9.48
C ALA A 155 -15.98 -24.28 8.35
N PHE A 156 -15.81 -23.52 7.27
CA PHE A 156 -14.93 -23.86 6.16
C PHE A 156 -13.47 -23.97 6.63
N ARG A 157 -13.01 -23.08 7.52
CA ARG A 157 -11.66 -23.14 8.10
C ARG A 157 -11.44 -24.44 8.89
N ILE A 158 -12.45 -24.90 9.64
CA ILE A 158 -12.38 -26.18 10.36
C ILE A 158 -12.29 -27.35 9.38
N ASN A 159 -13.08 -27.34 8.30
CA ASN A 159 -13.01 -28.37 7.25
C ASN A 159 -11.64 -28.36 6.54
N MET A 160 -11.08 -27.18 6.26
CA MET A 160 -9.74 -27.02 5.71
C MET A 160 -8.65 -27.62 6.62
N LEU A 161 -8.80 -27.54 7.96
CA LEU A 161 -7.85 -28.18 8.87
C LEU A 161 -7.86 -29.70 8.71
N PHE A 162 -9.04 -30.31 8.51
CA PHE A 162 -9.16 -31.73 8.24
C PHE A 162 -8.51 -32.11 6.90
N ILE A 163 -8.78 -31.35 5.83
CA ILE A 163 -8.14 -31.55 4.52
C ILE A 163 -6.62 -31.40 4.60
N LYS A 164 -6.13 -30.41 5.35
CA LYS A 164 -4.69 -30.21 5.60
C LYS A 164 -4.09 -31.41 6.31
N GLN A 165 -4.80 -31.98 7.28
CA GLN A 165 -4.33 -33.17 8.00
C GLN A 165 -4.28 -34.38 7.07
N LEU A 166 -5.33 -34.61 6.28
CA LEU A 166 -5.38 -35.66 5.25
C LEU A 166 -4.23 -35.51 4.25
N TRP A 167 -4.03 -34.31 3.72
CA TRP A 167 -2.94 -34.01 2.80
C TRP A 167 -1.57 -34.30 3.43
N ALA A 168 -1.36 -33.89 4.68
CA ALA A 168 -0.12 -34.20 5.40
C ALA A 168 0.10 -35.71 5.52
N TYR A 169 -0.94 -36.49 5.84
CA TYR A 169 -0.85 -37.96 5.86
C TYR A 169 -0.51 -38.54 4.49
N THR A 170 -1.17 -38.07 3.42
CA THR A 170 -0.88 -38.50 2.05
C THR A 170 0.59 -38.24 1.70
N VAL A 171 1.09 -37.03 1.95
CA VAL A 171 2.50 -36.69 1.71
C VAL A 171 3.44 -37.58 2.54
N HIS A 172 3.09 -37.84 3.81
CA HIS A 172 3.92 -38.66 4.69
C HIS A 172 3.98 -40.13 4.28
N VAL A 173 2.91 -40.67 3.71
CA VAL A 173 2.84 -42.07 3.27
C VAL A 173 3.47 -42.26 1.90
N PHE A 174 3.27 -41.31 0.97
CA PHE A 174 3.73 -41.47 -0.41
C PHE A 174 5.06 -40.77 -0.69
N LEU A 175 5.19 -39.50 -0.31
CA LEU A 175 6.39 -38.74 -0.63
C LEU A 175 7.55 -39.08 0.30
N ARG A 176 7.32 -39.44 1.56
CA ARG A 176 8.41 -39.81 2.48
C ARG A 176 9.23 -41.04 2.03
N PRO A 177 8.63 -42.18 1.64
CA PRO A 177 9.42 -43.28 1.11
C PRO A 177 10.09 -42.92 -0.23
N LEU A 178 9.44 -42.11 -1.07
CA LEU A 178 10.02 -41.64 -2.33
C LEU A 178 11.26 -40.77 -2.09
N THR A 179 11.19 -39.82 -1.17
CA THR A 179 12.33 -38.95 -0.84
C THR A 179 13.47 -39.71 -0.19
N LEU A 180 13.17 -40.72 0.64
CA LEU A 180 14.18 -41.64 1.17
C LEU A 180 14.83 -42.48 0.08
N ALA A 181 14.04 -43.02 -0.86
CA ALA A 181 14.56 -43.78 -1.99
C ALA A 181 15.45 -42.91 -2.89
N CYS A 182 14.99 -41.72 -3.27
CA CYS A 182 15.77 -40.76 -4.04
C CYS A 182 17.05 -40.34 -3.29
N GLY A 183 16.96 -40.04 -2.00
CA GLY A 183 18.12 -39.72 -1.17
C GLY A 183 19.14 -40.87 -1.09
N GLY A 184 18.66 -42.12 -1.05
CA GLY A 184 19.50 -43.31 -1.13
C GLY A 184 20.20 -43.47 -2.49
N CYS A 185 19.52 -43.16 -3.59
CA CYS A 185 20.14 -43.14 -4.92
C CYS A 185 21.26 -42.10 -5.01
N PHE A 186 21.09 -40.93 -4.40
CA PHE A 186 22.10 -39.87 -4.41
C PHE A 186 23.20 -40.04 -3.33
N SER A 187 22.95 -40.78 -2.25
CA SER A 187 23.96 -40.98 -1.18
C SER A 187 25.14 -41.85 -1.60
N THR A 188 24.98 -42.62 -2.68
CA THR A 188 26.03 -43.49 -3.23
C THR A 188 27.08 -42.67 -4.02
N ILE A 189 26.80 -41.41 -4.36
CA ILE A 189 27.72 -40.54 -5.09
C ILE A 189 28.79 -40.02 -4.12
N ARG A 190 29.96 -40.68 -4.12
CA ARG A 190 31.15 -40.23 -3.38
C ARG A 190 31.94 -39.26 -4.25
N ILE A 191 31.99 -37.99 -3.84
CA ILE A 191 32.81 -36.97 -4.50
C ILE A 191 34.24 -37.13 -3.98
N HIS A 192 35.12 -37.71 -4.80
CA HIS A 192 36.56 -37.65 -4.56
C HIS A 192 37.07 -36.29 -5.03
N GLN A 193 37.41 -35.42 -4.09
CA GLN A 193 38.19 -34.22 -4.41
C GLN A 193 39.62 -34.68 -4.67
N SER A 194 40.04 -34.75 -5.94
CA SER A 194 41.47 -34.79 -6.24
C SER A 194 42.03 -33.43 -5.84
N SER A 195 42.80 -33.38 -4.75
CA SER A 195 43.68 -32.25 -4.48
C SER A 195 44.62 -32.15 -5.67
N GLY A 196 44.35 -31.21 -6.58
CA GLY A 196 45.29 -30.85 -7.62
C GLY A 196 46.52 -30.33 -6.92
N GLU A 197 47.55 -31.17 -6.82
CA GLU A 197 48.88 -30.74 -6.47
C GLU A 197 49.32 -29.78 -7.57
N TYR A 198 49.31 -28.48 -7.30
CA TYR A 198 49.95 -27.51 -8.17
C TYR A 198 51.43 -27.88 -8.19
N LYS A 199 51.89 -28.45 -9.31
CA LYS A 199 53.32 -28.58 -9.57
C LYS A 199 53.91 -27.16 -9.57
N GLU A 200 54.62 -26.81 -8.50
CA GLU A 200 55.66 -25.80 -8.58
C GLU A 200 56.73 -26.35 -9.51
N GLU A 201 56.71 -25.95 -10.78
CA GLU A 201 57.86 -26.12 -11.65
C GLU A 201 58.97 -25.19 -11.15
N SER A 202 59.95 -25.79 -10.47
CA SER A 202 61.20 -25.14 -10.11
C SER A 202 62.00 -24.87 -11.38
N PHE A 203 62.00 -23.60 -11.79
CA PHE A 203 62.86 -23.07 -12.83
C PHE A 203 64.31 -23.11 -12.33
N ILE A 204 65.09 -24.08 -12.80
CA ILE A 204 66.55 -24.01 -12.88
C ILE A 204 66.89 -24.06 -14.36
N VAL A 205 67.12 -22.89 -14.96
CA VAL A 205 68.41 -22.39 -15.50
C VAL A 205 68.27 -20.89 -15.68
#